data_AF-A0A850KI40-F1
#
_entry.id   AF-A0A850KI40-F1
#
_cell.length_a   1.000
_cell.length_b   1.000
_cell.length_c   1.000
_cell.angle_alpha   90.00
_cell.angle_beta   90.00
_cell.angle_gamma   90.00
#
_symmetry.space_group_name_H-M   'P 1'
#
loop_
_entity.id
_entity.type
_entity.pdbx_description
1 polymer ?
#
loop_
_entity_poly.entity_id
_entity_poly.type
_entity_poly.pdbx_seq_one_letter_code
_entity_poly.pdbx_strand_id
1 'polypeptide(L)'
;MDITIDKSIYSDPTMRSGLKKYYESKYQPFRDALARRKESGETQTIRLADGTQGQSLSVEQLEKAIPSFDKWLEMQESSYGVFNSDFAQNGLGKFKEIMELAEEQAPDSSSKVRGVFSHNNQILGYVSEDGGIVTHGGATALLAGLQEEAAKLNLSKEETIAYILEKGQAKLSSQYHGVQVDKYSSNESPSNREFAAKWYPNHDVDAAYASSIAEMKATMATFEKFAIQQQQNTTELKNFLLQSLQEA
;
A
#
# COMPACT_ATOMS: atom_id res chain seq x y z
N MET A 1 -11.53 30.32 -19.92
CA MET A 1 -11.61 30.09 -18.47
C MET A 1 -10.96 28.76 -18.19
N ASP A 2 -9.93 28.71 -17.34
CA ASP A 2 -9.32 27.45 -16.92
C ASP A 2 -9.79 27.17 -15.48
N ILE A 3 -10.36 25.99 -15.27
CA ILE A 3 -10.86 25.55 -13.97
C ILE A 3 -9.92 24.43 -13.50
N THR A 4 -9.30 24.65 -12.35
CA THR A 4 -8.58 23.60 -11.61
C THR A 4 -9.55 22.98 -10.62
N ILE A 5 -9.67 21.66 -10.63
CA ILE A 5 -10.45 20.93 -9.64
C ILE A 5 -9.51 20.65 -8.48
N ASP A 6 -9.71 21.35 -7.37
CA ASP A 6 -9.01 21.14 -6.12
C ASP A 6 -9.99 21.21 -4.94
N LYS A 7 -9.49 21.05 -3.71
CA LYS A 7 -10.32 21.12 -2.51
C LYS A 7 -11.11 22.44 -2.41
N SER A 8 -10.52 23.55 -2.83
CA SER A 8 -11.06 24.88 -2.63
C SER A 8 -12.33 25.13 -3.44
N ILE A 9 -12.52 24.44 -4.57
CA ILE A 9 -13.69 24.64 -5.44
C ILE A 9 -15.01 24.39 -4.70
N TYR A 10 -15.02 23.45 -3.74
CA TYR A 10 -16.23 23.10 -2.99
C TYR A 10 -16.63 24.17 -1.98
N SER A 11 -15.69 25.06 -1.62
CA SER A 11 -15.92 26.22 -0.76
C SER A 11 -16.05 27.54 -1.52
N ASP A 12 -15.78 27.56 -2.83
CA ASP A 12 -15.81 28.75 -3.67
C ASP A 12 -17.25 29.19 -3.99
N PRO A 13 -17.68 30.40 -3.55
CA PRO A 13 -19.01 30.92 -3.84
C PRO A 13 -19.32 31.05 -5.34
N THR A 14 -18.32 31.31 -6.18
CA THR A 14 -18.48 31.49 -7.63
C THR A 14 -18.76 30.16 -8.34
N MET A 15 -18.25 29.06 -7.80
CA MET A 15 -18.48 27.70 -8.32
C MET A 15 -19.81 27.10 -7.85
N ARG A 16 -20.41 27.68 -6.79
CA ARG A 16 -21.59 27.11 -6.11
C ARG A 16 -22.79 26.86 -7.04
N SER A 17 -23.04 27.75 -8.01
CA SER A 17 -24.14 27.57 -8.97
C SER A 17 -23.89 26.38 -9.91
N GLY A 18 -22.69 26.28 -10.48
CA GLY A 18 -22.31 25.15 -11.33
C GLY A 18 -22.26 23.82 -10.58
N LEU A 19 -21.73 23.83 -9.34
CA LEU A 19 -21.71 22.67 -8.46
C LEU A 19 -23.12 22.21 -8.07
N LYS A 20 -24.06 23.14 -7.88
CA LYS A 20 -25.46 22.80 -7.62
C LYS A 20 -26.10 22.12 -8.83
N LYS A 21 -25.89 22.64 -10.04
CA LYS A 21 -26.34 21.99 -11.29
C LYS A 21 -25.74 20.58 -11.44
N TYR A 22 -24.47 20.40 -11.09
CA TYR A 22 -23.80 19.10 -11.11
C TYR A 22 -24.38 18.12 -10.09
N TYR A 23 -24.58 18.58 -8.84
CA TYR A 23 -25.24 17.79 -7.81
C TYR A 23 -26.64 17.34 -8.25
N GLU A 24 -27.43 18.27 -8.79
CA GLU A 24 -28.78 17.96 -9.29
C GLU A 24 -28.72 16.94 -10.44
N SER A 25 -27.80 17.07 -11.41
CA SER A 25 -27.68 16.12 -12.52
C SER A 25 -27.35 14.69 -12.07
N LYS A 26 -26.61 14.53 -10.97
CA LYS A 26 -26.27 13.21 -10.41
C LYS A 26 -27.38 12.61 -9.55
N TYR A 27 -28.08 13.43 -8.76
CA TYR A 27 -29.07 12.93 -7.79
C TYR A 27 -30.52 12.98 -8.28
N GLN A 28 -30.86 13.84 -9.26
CA GLN A 28 -32.22 13.93 -9.78
C GLN A 28 -32.73 12.61 -10.39
N PRO A 29 -31.94 11.88 -11.22
CA PRO A 29 -32.39 10.59 -11.76
C PRO A 29 -32.73 9.57 -10.67
N PHE A 30 -31.98 9.61 -9.55
CA PHE A 30 -32.24 8.75 -8.39
C PHE A 30 -33.52 9.17 -7.65
N ARG A 31 -33.73 10.48 -7.45
CA ARG A 31 -34.99 11.01 -6.88
C ARG A 31 -36.19 10.61 -7.73
N ASP A 32 -36.10 10.72 -9.06
CA ASP A 32 -37.17 10.32 -9.98
C ASP A 32 -37.45 8.81 -9.92
N ALA A 33 -36.41 7.99 -9.79
CA ALA A 33 -36.56 6.55 -9.62
C ALA A 33 -37.24 6.18 -8.29
N LEU A 34 -36.89 6.87 -7.20
CA LEU A 34 -37.54 6.70 -5.90
C LEU A 34 -39.01 7.13 -5.93
N ALA A 35 -39.34 8.24 -6.60
CA ALA A 35 -40.72 8.70 -6.77
C ALA A 35 -41.58 7.66 -7.51
N ARG A 36 -41.09 7.13 -8.64
CA ARG A 36 -41.77 6.03 -9.37
C ARG A 36 -41.97 4.80 -8.50
N ARG A 37 -40.96 4.43 -7.71
CA ARG A 37 -41.06 3.29 -6.78
C ARG A 37 -42.12 3.53 -5.71
N LYS A 38 -42.20 4.74 -5.16
CA LYS A 38 -43.22 5.14 -4.18
C LYS A 38 -44.63 5.00 -4.74
N GLU A 39 -44.84 5.44 -5.98
CA GLU A 39 -46.12 5.31 -6.69
C GLU A 39 -46.50 3.86 -6.97
N SER A 40 -45.52 3.01 -7.29
CA SER A 40 -45.76 1.59 -7.56
C SER A 40 -46.06 0.73 -6.31
N GLY A 41 -45.66 1.19 -5.12
CA GLY A 41 -45.77 0.41 -3.88
C GLY A 41 -44.86 -0.83 -3.81
N GLU A 42 -43.93 -1.00 -4.76
CA GLU A 42 -43.10 -2.21 -4.84
C GLU A 42 -42.04 -2.27 -3.73
N THR A 43 -42.14 -3.33 -2.92
CA THR A 43 -41.10 -3.71 -1.97
C THR A 43 -40.15 -4.68 -2.65
N GLN A 44 -38.89 -4.27 -2.86
CA GLN A 44 -37.87 -5.15 -3.42
C GLN A 44 -37.22 -5.97 -2.31
N THR A 45 -37.19 -7.28 -2.48
CA THR A 45 -36.32 -8.17 -1.71
C THR A 45 -34.98 -8.28 -2.41
N ILE A 46 -33.90 -8.10 -1.65
CA ILE A 46 -32.54 -8.31 -2.12
C ILE A 46 -32.07 -9.66 -1.61
N ARG A 47 -31.49 -10.46 -2.49
CA ARG A 47 -30.84 -11.71 -2.09
C ARG A 47 -29.41 -11.40 -1.66
N LEU A 48 -29.09 -11.73 -0.42
CA LEU A 48 -27.75 -11.54 0.16
C LEU A 48 -26.81 -12.66 -0.30
N ALA A 49 -25.50 -12.43 -0.16
CA ALA A 49 -24.46 -13.35 -0.64
C ALA A 49 -24.49 -14.73 0.03
N ASP A 50 -25.06 -14.83 1.24
CA ASP A 50 -25.28 -16.07 1.98
C ASP A 50 -26.57 -16.82 1.55
N GLY A 51 -27.25 -16.32 0.52
CA GLY A 51 -28.47 -16.89 -0.03
C GLY A 51 -29.76 -16.48 0.69
N THR A 52 -29.66 -15.74 1.80
CA THR A 52 -30.82 -15.22 2.53
C THR A 52 -31.49 -14.06 1.79
N GLN A 53 -32.76 -13.80 2.09
CA GLN A 53 -33.49 -12.66 1.55
C GLN A 53 -33.52 -11.54 2.59
N GLY A 54 -32.99 -10.37 2.23
CA GLY A 54 -33.16 -9.13 2.95
C GLY A 54 -34.26 -8.28 2.31
N GLN A 55 -34.86 -7.39 3.10
CA GLN A 55 -35.70 -6.33 2.54
C GLN A 55 -34.79 -5.18 2.08
N SER A 56 -35.03 -4.66 0.88
CA SER A 56 -34.47 -3.37 0.48
C SER A 56 -34.90 -2.30 1.48
N LEU A 57 -34.04 -1.30 1.67
CA LEU A 57 -34.41 -0.07 2.36
C LEU A 57 -35.72 0.49 1.79
N SER A 58 -36.55 1.08 2.67
CA SER A 58 -37.78 1.75 2.27
C SER A 58 -37.46 2.99 1.42
N VAL A 59 -38.42 3.46 0.64
CA VAL A 59 -38.24 4.68 -0.16
C VAL A 59 -37.88 5.86 0.73
N GLU A 60 -38.51 6.00 1.90
CA GLU A 60 -38.23 7.06 2.86
C GLU A 60 -36.80 6.97 3.43
N GLN A 61 -36.28 5.76 3.64
CA GLN A 61 -34.90 5.55 4.08
C GLN A 61 -33.90 5.93 2.98
N LEU A 62 -34.20 5.58 1.72
CA LEU A 62 -33.37 5.95 0.57
C LEU A 62 -33.40 7.46 0.29
N GLU A 63 -34.57 8.11 0.42
CA GLU A 63 -34.71 9.57 0.29
C GLU A 63 -33.87 10.30 1.33
N LYS A 64 -33.85 9.83 2.58
CA LYS A 64 -33.03 10.39 3.67
C LYS A 64 -31.53 10.15 3.49
N ALA A 65 -31.14 9.12 2.75
CA ALA A 65 -29.75 8.82 2.47
C ALA A 65 -29.13 9.78 1.43
N ILE A 66 -29.95 10.48 0.65
CA ILE A 66 -29.46 11.50 -0.29
C ILE A 66 -29.01 12.73 0.52
N PRO A 67 -27.71 13.06 0.53
CA PRO A 67 -27.22 14.22 1.28
C PRO A 67 -27.81 15.51 0.71
N SER A 68 -28.03 16.52 1.55
CA SER A 68 -28.32 17.87 1.05
C SER A 68 -27.15 18.41 0.22
N PHE A 69 -27.37 19.43 -0.61
CA PHE A 69 -26.29 20.03 -1.41
C PHE A 69 -25.11 20.51 -0.55
N ASP A 70 -25.39 21.22 0.55
CA ASP A 70 -24.34 21.69 1.46
C ASP A 70 -23.60 20.52 2.13
N LYS A 71 -24.34 19.47 2.54
CA LYS A 71 -23.70 18.29 3.11
C LYS A 71 -22.83 17.55 2.09
N TRP A 72 -23.28 17.52 0.84
CA TRP A 72 -22.50 16.95 -0.26
C TRP A 72 -21.21 17.75 -0.49
N LEU A 73 -21.25 19.08 -0.48
CA LEU A 73 -20.05 19.93 -0.58
C LEU A 73 -19.06 19.65 0.56
N GLU A 74 -19.54 19.61 1.81
CA GLU A 74 -18.70 19.26 2.98
C GLU A 74 -18.05 17.87 2.81
N MET A 75 -18.80 16.89 2.30
CA MET A 75 -18.29 15.55 2.06
C MET A 75 -17.22 15.53 0.97
N GLN A 76 -17.43 16.25 -0.14
CA GLN A 76 -16.43 16.35 -1.21
C GLN A 76 -15.17 17.06 -0.72
N GLU A 77 -15.31 18.15 0.01
CA GLU A 77 -14.20 18.92 0.57
C GLU A 77 -13.36 18.08 1.56
N SER A 78 -14.03 17.40 2.49
CA SER A 78 -13.37 16.55 3.50
C SER A 78 -12.72 15.30 2.89
N SER A 79 -13.34 14.74 1.86
CA SER A 79 -12.88 13.52 1.20
C SER A 79 -11.85 13.79 0.09
N TYR A 80 -11.68 15.06 -0.32
CA TYR A 80 -10.80 15.44 -1.43
C TYR A 80 -9.40 14.87 -1.27
N GLY A 81 -8.81 14.96 -0.07
CA GLY A 81 -7.44 14.50 0.19
C GLY A 81 -7.19 13.00 -0.07
N VAL A 82 -8.24 12.17 -0.05
CA VAL A 82 -8.14 10.70 -0.18
C VAL A 82 -8.69 10.20 -1.53
N PHE A 83 -9.60 10.95 -2.14
CA PHE A 83 -10.31 10.54 -3.37
C PHE A 83 -10.07 11.47 -4.55
N ASN A 84 -8.98 12.25 -4.55
CA ASN A 84 -8.60 13.05 -5.71
C ASN A 84 -7.66 12.29 -6.66
N SER A 85 -7.60 12.77 -7.90
CA SER A 85 -6.78 12.18 -8.97
C SER A 85 -5.28 12.28 -8.69
N ASP A 86 -4.77 13.36 -8.10
CA ASP A 86 -3.35 13.51 -7.78
C ASP A 86 -2.88 12.50 -6.72
N PHE A 87 -3.67 12.29 -5.67
CA PHE A 87 -3.42 11.27 -4.65
C PHE A 87 -3.36 9.89 -5.28
N ALA A 88 -4.33 9.58 -6.17
CA ALA A 88 -4.37 8.31 -6.86
C ALA A 88 -3.19 8.13 -7.83
N GLN A 89 -2.75 9.16 -8.55
CA GLN A 89 -1.59 9.07 -9.44
C GLN A 89 -0.27 8.95 -8.67
N ASN A 90 -0.09 9.72 -7.60
CA ASN A 90 1.09 9.62 -6.74
C ASN A 90 1.18 8.27 -6.04
N GLY A 91 0.05 7.74 -5.57
CA GLY A 91 -0.02 6.39 -5.01
C GLY A 91 0.38 5.32 -6.04
N LEU A 92 -0.01 5.50 -7.30
CA LEU A 92 0.28 4.55 -8.38
C LEU A 92 1.77 4.56 -8.73
N GLY A 93 2.39 5.75 -8.75
CA GLY A 93 3.84 5.89 -8.91
C GLY A 93 4.61 5.14 -7.83
N LYS A 94 4.28 5.38 -6.56
CA LYS A 94 4.89 4.68 -5.42
C LYS A 94 4.66 3.17 -5.47
N PHE A 95 3.47 2.74 -5.87
CA PHE A 95 3.17 1.30 -5.98
C PHE A 95 4.00 0.62 -7.07
N LYS A 96 4.25 1.31 -8.19
CA LYS A 96 5.15 0.82 -9.25
C LYS A 96 6.59 0.70 -8.75
N GLU A 97 7.09 1.70 -8.02
CA GLU A 97 8.42 1.63 -7.40
C GLU A 97 8.54 0.43 -6.43
N ILE A 98 7.53 0.21 -5.59
CA ILE A 98 7.48 -0.96 -4.69
C ILE A 98 7.46 -2.27 -5.47
N MET A 99 6.71 -2.32 -6.57
CA MET A 99 6.62 -3.50 -7.43
C MET A 99 7.98 -3.83 -8.07
N GLU A 100 8.68 -2.83 -8.61
CA GLU A 100 10.01 -2.98 -9.18
C GLU A 100 11.00 -3.50 -8.13
N LEU A 101 11.00 -2.91 -6.93
CA LEU A 101 11.84 -3.38 -5.81
C LEU A 101 11.52 -4.82 -5.40
N ALA A 102 10.26 -5.22 -5.45
CA ALA A 102 9.87 -6.60 -5.15
C ALA A 102 10.32 -7.56 -6.27
N GLU A 103 10.21 -7.16 -7.53
CA GLU A 103 10.68 -7.98 -8.66
C GLU A 103 12.20 -8.18 -8.62
N GLU A 104 12.97 -7.19 -8.16
CA GLU A 104 14.41 -7.33 -7.91
C GLU A 104 14.76 -8.39 -6.84
N GLN A 105 13.84 -8.71 -5.93
CA GLN A 105 14.01 -9.75 -4.90
C GLN A 105 13.60 -11.15 -5.35
N ALA A 106 13.70 -11.44 -6.66
CA ALA A 106 13.44 -12.77 -7.20
C ALA A 106 14.25 -13.87 -6.47
N PRO A 107 13.78 -15.13 -6.49
CA PRO A 107 14.46 -16.24 -5.81
C PRO A 107 15.92 -16.41 -6.25
N ASP A 108 16.22 -16.15 -7.52
CA ASP A 108 17.57 -16.28 -8.09
C ASP A 108 18.39 -14.98 -8.01
N SER A 109 17.83 -13.89 -7.48
CA SER A 109 18.57 -12.67 -7.19
C SER A 109 19.44 -12.83 -5.95
N SER A 110 20.51 -12.03 -5.85
CA SER A 110 21.37 -11.98 -4.66
C SER A 110 20.55 -11.69 -3.41
N SER A 111 20.78 -12.48 -2.35
CA SER A 111 20.21 -12.26 -1.02
C SER A 111 20.73 -11.00 -0.31
N LYS A 112 21.78 -10.38 -0.87
CA LYS A 112 22.49 -9.25 -0.27
C LYS A 112 23.03 -9.57 1.14
N VAL A 113 23.12 -10.84 1.53
CA VAL A 113 23.73 -11.26 2.79
C VAL A 113 25.25 -11.19 2.65
N ARG A 114 25.91 -10.64 3.69
CA ARG A 114 27.38 -10.49 3.76
C ARG A 114 28.01 -11.35 4.85
N GLY A 115 27.23 -11.79 5.83
CA GLY A 115 27.66 -12.87 6.69
C GLY A 115 26.55 -13.44 7.55
N VAL A 116 26.77 -14.65 8.05
CA VAL A 116 25.80 -15.42 8.84
C VAL A 116 26.48 -15.94 10.09
N PHE A 117 25.86 -15.67 11.24
CA PHE A 117 26.19 -16.32 12.49
C PHE A 117 25.37 -17.60 12.63
N SER A 118 26.04 -18.72 12.89
CA SER A 118 25.35 -20.00 13.07
C SER A 118 25.99 -20.86 14.16
N HIS A 119 25.19 -21.77 14.72
CA HIS A 119 25.62 -22.74 15.71
C HIS A 119 24.84 -24.05 15.50
N ASN A 120 25.53 -25.19 15.44
CA ASN A 120 24.93 -26.51 15.17
C ASN A 120 23.97 -26.52 13.95
N ASN A 121 24.40 -25.90 12.84
CA ASN A 121 23.61 -25.72 11.61
C ASN A 121 22.30 -24.94 11.78
N GLN A 122 22.12 -24.21 12.89
CA GLN A 122 21.02 -23.28 13.10
C GLN A 122 21.52 -21.85 12.94
N ILE A 123 20.73 -21.03 12.24
CA ILE A 123 21.02 -19.61 12.09
C ILE A 123 20.74 -18.88 13.41
N LEU A 124 21.69 -18.04 13.84
CA LEU A 124 21.55 -17.14 14.99
C LEU A 124 21.28 -15.69 14.54
N GLY A 125 21.77 -15.32 13.36
CA GLY A 125 21.55 -14.01 12.76
C GLY A 125 22.35 -13.86 11.48
N TYR A 126 22.08 -12.81 10.71
CA TYR A 126 22.86 -12.47 9.53
C TYR A 126 23.01 -10.96 9.39
N VAL A 127 24.05 -10.56 8.65
CA VAL A 127 24.36 -9.17 8.33
C VAL A 127 24.08 -8.95 6.84
N SER A 128 23.24 -7.97 6.52
CA SER A 128 22.93 -7.56 5.16
C SER A 128 23.98 -6.62 4.59
N GLU A 129 23.91 -6.38 3.28
CA GLU A 129 24.83 -5.53 2.54
C GLU A 129 24.89 -4.11 3.10
N ASP A 130 23.78 -3.56 3.57
CA ASP A 130 23.71 -2.23 4.21
C ASP A 130 24.24 -2.18 5.65
N GLY A 131 24.73 -3.30 6.19
CA GLY A 131 25.18 -3.40 7.59
C GLY A 131 24.04 -3.59 8.58
N GLY A 132 22.80 -3.82 8.10
CA GLY A 132 21.68 -4.23 8.94
C GLY A 132 21.91 -5.61 9.56
N ILE A 133 21.39 -5.80 10.77
CA ILE A 133 21.48 -7.08 11.49
C ILE A 133 20.09 -7.67 11.63
N VAL A 134 19.90 -8.89 11.13
CA VAL A 134 18.72 -9.71 11.40
C VAL A 134 19.09 -10.79 12.40
N THR A 135 18.25 -11.00 13.41
CA THR A 135 18.54 -11.92 14.53
C THR A 135 17.46 -12.99 14.64
N HIS A 136 17.87 -14.18 15.08
CA HIS A 136 17.01 -15.31 15.36
C HIS A 136 17.12 -15.70 16.84
N GLY A 137 16.27 -16.63 17.28
CA GLY A 137 16.04 -16.99 18.68
C GLY A 137 17.26 -16.91 19.61
N GLY A 138 17.11 -16.25 20.75
CA GLY A 138 18.11 -16.12 21.81
C GLY A 138 19.31 -15.19 21.51
N ALA A 139 19.67 -14.99 20.23
CA ALA A 139 20.80 -14.17 19.82
C ALA A 139 20.52 -12.66 19.82
N THR A 140 19.24 -12.25 19.79
CA THR A 140 18.83 -10.84 19.72
C THR A 140 19.46 -9.98 20.82
N ALA A 141 19.42 -10.44 22.07
CA ALA A 141 19.97 -9.67 23.20
C ALA A 141 21.50 -9.51 23.11
N LEU A 142 22.20 -10.49 22.53
CA LEU A 142 23.65 -10.47 22.38
C LEU A 142 24.11 -9.60 21.22
N LEU A 143 23.31 -9.52 20.14
CA LEU A 143 23.62 -8.73 18.95
C LEU A 143 23.05 -7.31 19.01
N ALA A 144 22.19 -7.02 20.00
CA ALA A 144 21.63 -5.70 20.23
C ALA A 144 22.73 -4.63 20.39
N GLY A 145 22.46 -3.44 19.85
CA GLY A 145 23.32 -2.27 19.94
C GLY A 145 24.56 -2.30 19.02
N LEU A 146 24.92 -3.43 18.40
CA LEU A 146 26.11 -3.50 17.54
C LEU A 146 26.05 -2.56 16.34
N GLN A 147 24.88 -2.41 15.72
CA GLN A 147 24.68 -1.50 14.60
C GLN A 147 24.84 -0.03 15.04
N GLU A 148 24.37 0.32 16.24
CA GLU A 148 24.55 1.67 16.81
C GLU A 148 25.99 1.94 17.23
N GLU A 149 26.67 0.94 17.79
CA GLU A 149 28.11 1.01 18.11
C GLU A 149 28.93 1.25 16.84
N ALA A 150 28.65 0.52 15.76
CA ALA A 150 29.31 0.69 14.47
C ALA A 150 29.04 2.09 13.87
N ALA A 151 27.80 2.57 13.94
CA ALA A 151 27.43 3.90 13.44
C ALA A 151 28.19 5.04 14.15
N LYS A 152 28.49 4.89 15.44
CA LYS A 152 29.27 5.89 16.22
C LYS A 152 30.73 5.97 15.80
N LEU A 153 31.24 4.96 15.09
CA LEU A 153 32.64 4.88 14.68
C LEU A 153 32.88 5.51 13.29
N ASN A 154 31.85 6.02 12.61
CA ASN A 154 31.94 6.60 11.25
C ASN A 154 32.69 5.69 10.26
N LEU A 155 32.46 4.38 10.37
CA LEU A 155 33.06 3.37 9.50
C LEU A 155 32.46 3.43 8.10
N SER A 156 33.25 3.03 7.10
CA SER A 156 32.70 2.70 5.78
C SER A 156 31.72 1.51 5.88
N LYS A 157 31.01 1.22 4.79
CA LYS A 157 30.03 0.14 4.73
C LYS A 157 30.70 -1.23 4.93
N GLU A 158 31.83 -1.46 4.27
CA GLU A 158 32.62 -2.68 4.38
C GLU A 158 33.22 -2.84 5.79
N GLU A 159 33.72 -1.75 6.37
CA GLU A 159 34.24 -1.74 7.74
C GLU A 159 33.13 -1.96 8.77
N THR A 160 31.92 -1.43 8.54
CA THR A 160 30.74 -1.65 9.38
C THR A 160 30.37 -3.13 9.41
N ILE A 161 30.30 -3.77 8.25
CA ILE A 161 30.04 -5.22 8.14
C ILE A 161 31.12 -6.01 8.87
N ALA A 162 32.40 -5.70 8.61
CA ALA A 162 33.52 -6.39 9.24
C ALA A 162 33.49 -6.27 10.78
N TYR A 163 33.23 -5.06 11.28
CA TYR A 163 33.07 -4.77 12.70
C TYR A 163 31.93 -5.58 13.32
N ILE A 164 30.75 -5.57 12.69
CA ILE A 164 29.57 -6.30 13.19
C ILE A 164 29.85 -7.80 13.21
N LEU A 165 30.48 -8.36 12.16
CA LEU A 165 30.81 -9.78 12.11
C LEU A 165 31.82 -10.17 13.19
N GLU A 166 32.86 -9.38 13.40
CA GLU A 166 33.87 -9.64 14.44
C GLU A 166 33.26 -9.54 15.86
N LYS A 167 32.59 -8.42 16.17
CA LYS A 167 31.99 -8.19 17.49
C LYS A 167 30.82 -9.10 17.76
N GLY A 168 30.00 -9.38 16.74
CA GLY A 168 28.89 -10.32 16.82
C GLY A 168 29.38 -11.72 17.16
N GLN A 169 30.43 -12.22 16.50
CA GLN A 169 31.02 -13.52 16.82
C GLN A 169 31.52 -13.56 18.26
N ALA A 170 32.23 -12.52 18.71
CA ALA A 170 32.75 -12.43 20.07
C ALA A 170 31.62 -12.43 21.11
N LYS A 171 30.56 -11.63 20.92
CA LYS A 171 29.40 -11.58 21.82
C LYS A 171 28.65 -12.92 21.84
N LEU A 172 28.41 -13.53 20.68
CA LEU A 172 27.70 -14.82 20.59
C LEU A 172 28.49 -15.98 21.20
N SER A 173 29.81 -15.98 21.08
CA SER A 173 30.68 -17.05 21.60
C SER A 173 30.64 -17.17 23.12
N SER A 174 30.14 -16.16 23.84
CA SER A 174 29.94 -16.21 25.29
C SER A 174 28.83 -17.17 25.72
N GLN A 175 27.83 -17.41 24.85
CA GLN A 175 26.66 -18.23 25.15
C GLN A 175 26.53 -19.45 24.22
N TYR A 176 27.00 -19.32 22.98
CA TYR A 176 26.96 -20.37 21.97
C TYR A 176 28.39 -20.81 21.68
N HIS A 177 28.82 -21.94 22.24
CA HIS A 177 30.16 -22.46 22.00
C HIS A 177 30.32 -22.92 20.54
N GLY A 178 31.41 -22.55 19.87
CA GLY A 178 31.67 -22.99 18.49
C GLY A 178 30.81 -22.30 17.43
N VAL A 179 30.34 -21.06 17.69
CA VAL A 179 29.70 -20.21 16.67
C VAL A 179 30.58 -20.11 15.41
N GLN A 180 29.96 -20.39 14.27
CA GLN A 180 30.55 -20.22 12.96
C GLN A 180 30.10 -18.90 12.35
N VAL A 181 30.98 -18.30 11.55
CA VAL A 181 30.69 -17.10 10.78
C VAL A 181 31.01 -17.38 9.32
N ASP A 182 29.96 -17.58 8.52
CA ASP A 182 30.10 -17.60 7.07
C ASP A 182 30.17 -16.15 6.60
N LYS A 183 31.14 -15.83 5.74
CA LYS A 183 31.32 -14.49 5.15
C LYS A 183 31.17 -14.59 3.65
N TYR A 184 30.51 -13.60 3.05
CA TYR A 184 30.31 -13.52 1.61
C TYR A 184 30.80 -12.17 1.11
N SER A 185 31.61 -12.18 0.06
CA SER A 185 31.89 -10.97 -0.71
C SER A 185 30.65 -10.54 -1.51
N SER A 186 30.73 -9.36 -2.14
CA SER A 186 29.64 -8.85 -2.97
C SER A 186 29.28 -9.77 -4.15
N ASN A 187 30.27 -10.45 -4.73
CA ASN A 187 30.10 -11.38 -5.85
C ASN A 187 29.86 -12.85 -5.44
N GLU A 188 29.96 -13.17 -4.15
CA GLU A 188 29.79 -14.53 -3.62
C GLU A 188 28.55 -14.65 -2.70
N SER A 189 27.75 -13.59 -2.61
CA SER A 189 26.51 -13.60 -1.85
C SER A 189 25.53 -14.60 -2.46
N PRO A 190 24.99 -15.57 -1.69
CA PRO A 190 24.09 -16.57 -2.22
C PRO A 190 22.82 -15.91 -2.77
N SER A 191 22.13 -16.58 -3.68
CA SER A 191 20.79 -16.17 -4.08
C SER A 191 19.79 -16.27 -2.91
N ASN A 192 18.63 -15.63 -3.02
CA ASN A 192 17.55 -15.79 -2.05
C ASN A 192 17.15 -17.27 -1.87
N ARG A 193 17.09 -18.02 -2.97
CA ARG A 193 16.79 -19.46 -2.99
C ARG A 193 17.88 -20.26 -2.29
N GLU A 194 19.15 -20.02 -2.61
CA GLU A 194 20.29 -20.74 -1.99
C GLU A 194 20.38 -20.44 -0.49
N PHE A 195 20.22 -19.18 -0.11
CA PHE A 195 20.24 -18.74 1.28
C PHE A 195 19.13 -19.42 2.08
N ALA A 196 17.90 -19.42 1.56
CA ALA A 196 16.78 -20.06 2.23
C ALA A 196 16.88 -21.58 2.25
N ALA A 197 17.35 -22.23 1.18
CA ALA A 197 17.57 -23.67 1.17
C ALA A 197 18.53 -24.11 2.30
N LYS A 198 19.54 -23.28 2.61
CA LYS A 198 20.50 -23.55 3.70
C LYS A 198 19.90 -23.30 5.09
N TRP A 199 19.22 -22.17 5.29
CA TRP A 199 18.87 -21.69 6.64
C TRP A 199 17.39 -21.83 7.01
N TYR A 200 16.51 -21.96 6.02
CA TYR A 200 15.06 -22.10 6.16
C TYR A 200 14.54 -23.23 5.26
N PRO A 201 14.96 -24.49 5.47
CA PRO A 201 14.68 -25.59 4.54
C PRO A 201 13.18 -25.94 4.39
N ASN A 202 12.34 -25.48 5.31
CA ASN A 202 10.88 -25.65 5.27
C ASN A 202 10.16 -24.44 4.63
N HIS A 203 10.89 -23.44 4.15
CA HIS A 203 10.33 -22.25 3.51
C HIS A 203 10.43 -22.37 1.99
N ASP A 204 9.27 -22.42 1.33
CA ASP A 204 9.17 -22.40 -0.12
C ASP A 204 9.28 -20.94 -0.62
N VAL A 205 10.52 -20.53 -0.93
CA VAL A 205 10.81 -19.18 -1.43
C VAL A 205 10.15 -18.91 -2.77
N ASP A 206 10.10 -19.92 -3.65
CA ASP A 206 9.54 -19.77 -4.98
C ASP A 206 8.03 -19.53 -4.91
N ALA A 207 7.31 -20.31 -4.10
CA ALA A 207 5.88 -20.11 -3.86
C ALA A 207 5.61 -18.80 -3.12
N ALA A 208 6.40 -18.44 -2.09
CA ALA A 208 6.24 -17.20 -1.35
C ALA A 208 6.43 -15.96 -2.25
N TYR A 209 7.47 -15.97 -3.09
CA TYR A 209 7.70 -14.91 -4.08
C TYR A 209 6.56 -14.84 -5.09
N ALA A 210 6.18 -15.97 -5.70
CA ALA A 210 5.11 -16.01 -6.70
C ALA A 210 3.78 -15.50 -6.15
N SER A 211 3.41 -15.88 -4.91
CA SER A 211 2.20 -15.39 -4.24
C SER A 211 2.27 -13.88 -4.00
N SER A 212 3.38 -13.39 -3.45
CA SER A 212 3.58 -11.97 -3.16
C SER A 212 3.49 -11.12 -4.44
N ILE A 213 4.20 -11.50 -5.50
CA ILE A 213 4.16 -10.83 -6.81
C ILE A 213 2.74 -10.84 -7.39
N ALA A 214 2.02 -11.96 -7.30
CA ALA A 214 0.66 -12.07 -7.80
C ALA A 214 -0.32 -11.15 -7.04
N GLU A 215 -0.22 -11.11 -5.71
CA GLU A 215 -1.03 -10.23 -4.85
C GLU A 215 -0.73 -8.75 -5.11
N MET A 216 0.54 -8.38 -5.27
CA MET A 216 0.92 -7.02 -5.63
C MET A 216 0.40 -6.64 -7.02
N LYS A 217 0.49 -7.52 -8.02
CA LYS A 217 -0.10 -7.27 -9.36
C LYS A 217 -1.61 -7.09 -9.30
N ALA A 218 -2.32 -7.93 -8.53
CA ALA A 218 -3.77 -7.80 -8.35
C ALA A 218 -4.16 -6.48 -7.65
N THR A 219 -3.39 -6.09 -6.65
CA THR A 219 -3.57 -4.82 -5.93
C THR A 219 -3.29 -3.63 -6.84
N MET A 220 -2.21 -3.68 -7.63
CA MET A 220 -1.86 -2.67 -8.62
C MET A 220 -2.98 -2.47 -9.64
N ALA A 221 -3.52 -3.55 -10.21
CA ALA A 221 -4.63 -3.47 -11.16
C ALA A 221 -5.89 -2.84 -10.55
N THR A 222 -6.14 -3.08 -9.26
CA THR A 222 -7.24 -2.43 -8.53
C THR A 222 -6.99 -0.93 -8.35
N PHE A 223 -5.75 -0.56 -8.01
CA PHE A 223 -5.37 0.82 -7.81
C PHE A 223 -5.32 1.62 -9.12
N GLU A 224 -4.89 1.01 -10.22
CA GLU A 224 -4.95 1.59 -11.57
C GLU A 224 -6.39 1.92 -11.97
N LYS A 225 -7.32 0.98 -11.76
CA LYS A 225 -8.75 1.22 -12.01
C LYS A 225 -9.27 2.39 -11.16
N PHE A 226 -8.90 2.45 -9.89
CA PHE A 226 -9.25 3.56 -9.01
C PHE A 226 -8.69 4.89 -9.53
N ALA A 227 -7.42 4.94 -9.93
CA ALA A 227 -6.77 6.15 -10.44
C ALA A 227 -7.41 6.64 -11.75
N ILE A 228 -7.69 5.73 -12.68
CA ILE A 228 -8.42 6.03 -13.92
C ILE A 228 -9.80 6.60 -13.59
N GLN A 229 -10.54 5.97 -12.67
CA GLN A 229 -11.86 6.45 -12.28
C GLN A 229 -11.82 7.86 -11.68
N GLN A 230 -10.84 8.17 -10.82
CA GLN A 230 -10.73 9.52 -10.24
C GLN A 230 -10.35 10.58 -11.27
N GLN A 231 -9.50 10.22 -12.24
CA GLN A 231 -9.18 11.10 -13.36
C GLN A 231 -10.41 11.39 -14.22
N GLN A 232 -11.22 10.36 -14.50
CA GLN A 232 -12.48 10.51 -15.23
C GLN A 232 -13.47 11.39 -14.47
N ASN A 233 -13.66 11.15 -13.16
CA ASN A 233 -14.55 11.94 -12.31
C ASN A 233 -14.13 13.43 -12.27
N THR A 234 -12.83 13.68 -12.12
CA THR A 234 -12.26 15.03 -12.11
C THR A 234 -12.49 15.73 -13.46
N THR A 235 -12.25 15.01 -14.56
CA THR A 235 -12.45 15.53 -15.93
C THR A 235 -13.92 15.83 -16.20
N GLU A 236 -14.83 14.93 -15.80
CA GLU A 236 -16.27 15.12 -15.95
C GLU A 236 -16.73 16.37 -15.19
N LEU A 237 -16.32 16.52 -13.93
CA LEU A 237 -16.65 17.69 -13.13
C LEU A 237 -16.11 18.98 -13.75
N LYS A 238 -14.84 19.00 -14.19
CA LYS A 238 -14.24 20.15 -14.87
C LYS A 238 -15.04 20.56 -16.10
N ASN A 239 -15.34 19.61 -16.97
CA ASN A 239 -16.08 19.87 -18.21
C ASN A 239 -17.50 20.37 -17.92
N PHE A 240 -18.19 19.75 -16.96
CA PHE A 240 -19.52 20.18 -16.56
C PHE A 240 -19.50 21.60 -15.99
N LEU A 241 -18.56 21.92 -15.11
CA LEU A 241 -18.45 23.27 -14.53
C LEU A 241 -18.17 24.32 -15.62
N LEU A 242 -17.23 24.03 -16.54
CA LEU A 242 -16.94 24.92 -17.67
C LEU A 242 -18.18 25.23 -18.52
N GLN A 243 -18.96 24.21 -18.88
CA GLN A 243 -20.21 24.39 -19.64
C GLN A 243 -21.24 25.18 -18.82
N SER A 244 -21.47 24.77 -17.58
CA SER A 244 -22.51 25.33 -16.72
C SER A 244 -22.31 26.82 -16.37
N LEU A 245 -21.06 27.28 -16.39
CA LEU A 245 -20.64 28.66 -16.12
C LEU A 245 -20.58 29.50 -17.40
N GLN A 246 -20.46 28.89 -18.59
CA GLN A 246 -20.62 29.59 -19.88
C GLN A 246 -22.09 29.87 -20.21
N GLU A 247 -23.00 29.04 -19.70
CA GLU A 247 -24.45 29.17 -19.85
C GLU A 247 -25.11 30.05 -18.78
N ALA A 248 -24.34 30.57 -17.81
CA ALA A 248 -24.82 31.40 -16.70
C ALA A 248 -24.59 32.89 -16.97
#